data_AF-A0A7W1L7M7-F1
#
_entry.id   AF-A0A7W1L7M7-F1
#
_cell.length_a   1.000
_cell.length_b   1.000
_cell.length_c   1.000
_cell.angle_alpha   90.00
_cell.angle_beta   90.00
_cell.angle_gamma   90.00
#
_symmetry.space_group_name_H-M   'P 1'
#
loop_
_entity.id
_entity.type
_entity.pdbx_description
1 polymer ?
#
loop_
_entity_poly.entity_id
_entity_poly.type
_entity_poly.pdbx_seq_one_letter_code
_entity_poly.pdbx_strand_id
1 'polypeptide(L)'
;MDRRAHKRTEAQARQRLAEARRPLATRQAAIERDLDALTIEKTTLQTWLASGGAYADMAKDELKAKLMRQSEVDWQLARLEAEWLEVAEALQRIGA
;
A
#
# COMPACT_ATOMS: atom_id res chain seq x y z
N MET A 1 -7.03 11.34 -47.52
CA MET A 1 -6.71 10.14 -46.72
C MET A 1 -7.29 10.28 -45.32
N ASP A 2 -8.38 9.55 -45.09
CA ASP A 2 -8.73 8.80 -43.87
C ASP A 2 -8.72 9.39 -42.44
N ARG A 3 -9.57 10.39 -42.16
CA ARG A 3 -9.92 10.79 -40.76
C ARG A 3 -10.53 9.65 -39.93
N ARG A 4 -11.20 8.68 -40.56
CA ARG A 4 -11.85 7.55 -39.87
C ARG A 4 -10.81 6.51 -39.43
N ALA A 5 -9.80 6.22 -40.25
CA ALA A 5 -8.68 5.37 -39.85
C ALA A 5 -7.88 5.99 -38.69
N HIS A 6 -7.61 7.30 -38.75
CA HIS A 6 -6.88 8.03 -37.69
C HIS A 6 -7.60 7.99 -36.33
N LYS A 7 -8.93 8.23 -36.29
CA LYS A 7 -9.71 8.13 -35.05
C LYS A 7 -9.72 6.72 -34.45
N ARG A 8 -9.67 5.70 -35.30
CA ARG A 8 -9.73 4.30 -34.86
C ARG A 8 -8.40 3.84 -34.25
N THR A 9 -7.28 4.31 -34.78
CA THR A 9 -5.94 4.06 -34.22
C THR A 9 -5.74 4.74 -32.87
N GLU A 10 -6.23 5.98 -32.69
CA GLU A 10 -6.17 6.68 -31.40
C GLU A 10 -7.01 5.99 -30.32
N ALA A 11 -8.23 5.55 -30.66
CA ALA A 11 -9.08 4.82 -29.73
C ALA A 11 -8.45 3.50 -29.27
N GLN A 12 -7.82 2.75 -30.18
CA GLN A 12 -7.12 1.51 -29.85
C GLN A 12 -5.88 1.76 -28.98
N ALA A 13 -5.13 2.84 -29.23
CA ALA A 13 -3.98 3.19 -28.40
C ALA A 13 -4.40 3.51 -26.95
N ARG A 14 -5.49 4.28 -26.77
CA ARG A 14 -6.05 4.58 -25.44
C ARG A 14 -6.57 3.34 -24.73
N GLN A 15 -7.23 2.45 -25.46
CA GLN A 15 -7.75 1.19 -24.93
C GLN A 15 -6.61 0.31 -24.38
N ARG A 16 -5.54 0.12 -25.17
CA ARG A 16 -4.37 -0.69 -24.74
C ARG A 16 -3.68 -0.09 -23.51
N LEU A 17 -3.56 1.23 -23.45
CA LEU A 17 -2.98 1.92 -22.30
C LEU A 17 -3.84 1.75 -21.04
N ALA A 18 -5.17 1.85 -21.17
CA ALA A 18 -6.08 1.62 -20.06
C ALA A 18 -6.01 0.15 -19.57
N GLU A 19 -5.95 -0.81 -20.47
CA GLU A 19 -5.83 -2.24 -20.16
C GLU A 19 -4.51 -2.55 -19.43
N ALA A 20 -3.40 -1.94 -19.84
CA ALA A 20 -2.10 -2.10 -19.18
C ALA A 20 -2.06 -1.47 -17.78
N ARG A 21 -2.76 -0.34 -17.57
CA ARG A 21 -2.78 0.38 -16.28
C ARG A 21 -3.69 -0.25 -15.23
N ARG A 22 -4.82 -0.84 -15.65
CA ARG A 22 -5.83 -1.42 -14.75
C ARG A 22 -5.26 -2.35 -13.67
N PRO A 23 -4.47 -3.40 -13.98
CA PRO A 23 -3.98 -4.32 -12.96
C PRO A 23 -3.06 -3.64 -11.94
N LEU A 24 -2.24 -2.68 -12.37
CA LEU A 24 -1.35 -1.94 -11.48
C LEU A 24 -2.14 -0.98 -10.58
N ALA A 25 -3.16 -0.30 -11.10
CA ALA A 25 -4.04 0.55 -10.30
C ALA A 25 -4.81 -0.26 -9.24
N THR A 26 -5.27 -1.47 -9.58
CA THR A 26 -5.90 -2.37 -8.61
C THR A 26 -4.91 -2.81 -7.53
N ARG A 27 -3.67 -3.14 -7.90
CA ARG A 27 -2.62 -3.49 -6.95
C ARG A 27 -2.27 -2.32 -6.03
N GLN A 28 -2.12 -1.12 -6.58
CA GLN A 28 -1.84 0.10 -5.82
C GLN A 28 -2.92 0.36 -4.76
N ALA A 29 -4.19 0.29 -5.14
CA ALA A 29 -5.31 0.48 -4.22
C ALA A 29 -5.37 -0.60 -3.11
N ALA A 30 -4.98 -1.84 -3.41
CA ALA A 30 -4.88 -2.89 -2.41
C ALA A 30 -3.76 -2.60 -1.39
N ILE A 31 -2.58 -2.19 -1.87
CA ILE A 31 -1.45 -1.81 -1.02
C ILE A 31 -1.82 -0.61 -0.13
N GLU A 32 -2.46 0.42 -0.68
CA GLU A 32 -2.89 1.60 0.09
C GLU A 32 -3.83 1.23 1.23
N ARG A 33 -4.82 0.36 0.96
CA ARG A 33 -5.74 -0.13 1.99
C ARG A 33 -5.01 -0.92 3.09
N ASP A 34 -4.02 -1.72 2.73
CA ASP A 34 -3.25 -2.51 3.69
C ASP A 34 -2.31 -1.62 4.51
N LEU A 35 -1.70 -0.59 3.89
CA LEU A 35 -0.93 0.44 4.58
C LEU A 35 -1.77 1.21 5.60
N ASP A 36 -2.99 1.61 5.24
CA ASP A 36 -3.91 2.30 6.13
C ASP A 36 -4.25 1.43 7.35
N ALA A 37 -4.58 0.15 7.12
CA ALA A 37 -4.91 -0.79 8.19
C ALA A 37 -3.74 -0.99 9.16
N LEU A 38 -2.52 -1.20 8.64
CA LEU A 38 -1.32 -1.38 9.45
C LEU A 38 -0.91 -0.09 10.18
N THR A 39 -1.15 1.08 9.60
CA THR A 39 -0.90 2.38 10.25
C THR A 39 -1.82 2.59 11.45
N ILE A 40 -3.10 2.22 11.33
CA ILE A 40 -4.07 2.25 12.43
C ILE A 40 -3.63 1.29 13.55
N GLU A 41 -3.22 0.07 13.18
CA GLU A 41 -2.72 -0.92 14.13
C GLU A 41 -1.47 -0.41 14.87
N LYS A 42 -0.49 0.11 14.13
CA LYS A 42 0.73 0.71 14.69
C LYS A 42 0.40 1.81 15.68
N THR A 43 -0.53 2.69 15.34
CA THR A 43 -0.97 3.79 16.22
C THR A 43 -1.60 3.26 17.50
N THR A 44 -2.40 2.20 17.40
CA THR A 44 -3.03 1.54 18.55
C THR A 44 -1.99 0.88 19.46
N LEU A 45 -1.01 0.18 18.89
CA LEU A 45 0.11 -0.42 19.63
C LEU A 45 0.93 0.65 20.34
N GLN A 46 1.27 1.74 19.65
CA GLN A 46 2.01 2.86 20.22
C GLN A 46 1.24 3.56 21.34
N THR A 47 -0.06 3.75 21.18
CA THR A 47 -0.92 4.35 22.22
C THR A 47 -0.93 3.49 23.48
N TRP A 48 -1.04 2.17 23.33
CA TRP A 48 -0.96 1.26 24.47
C TRP A 48 0.43 1.26 25.10
N LEU A 49 1.50 1.19 24.30
CA LEU A 49 2.89 1.20 24.76
C LEU A 49 3.29 2.52 25.46
N ALA A 50 2.60 3.62 25.15
CA ALA A 50 2.75 4.90 25.84
C ALA A 50 1.94 4.98 27.16
N SER A 51 1.06 4.02 27.43
CA SER A 51 0.26 3.99 28.66
C SER A 51 1.08 3.48 29.85
N GLY A 52 0.81 4.02 31.05
CA GLY A 52 1.47 3.57 32.28
C GLY A 52 1.16 2.11 32.65
N GLY A 53 0.03 1.55 32.18
CA GLY A 53 -0.36 0.17 32.44
C GLY A 53 0.46 -0.87 31.65
N ALA A 54 1.06 -0.48 30.52
CA ALA A 54 1.81 -1.40 29.65
C ALA A 54 3.04 -2.02 30.32
N TYR A 55 3.62 -1.35 31.31
CA TYR A 55 4.84 -1.78 32.00
C TYR A 55 4.56 -2.33 33.41
N ALA A 56 3.30 -2.56 33.76
CA ALA A 56 2.95 -3.22 35.01
C ALA A 56 3.39 -4.69 35.00
N ASP A 57 3.72 -5.25 36.16
CA ASP A 57 4.16 -6.66 36.27
C ASP A 57 3.14 -7.65 35.72
N MET A 58 1.84 -7.36 35.88
CA MET A 58 0.74 -8.18 35.36
C MET A 58 0.61 -8.13 33.83
N ALA A 59 1.23 -7.15 33.17
CA ALA A 59 1.14 -6.94 31.72
C ALA A 59 2.35 -7.48 30.95
N LYS A 60 3.33 -8.12 31.60
CA LYS A 60 4.60 -8.55 30.98
C LYS A 60 4.44 -9.39 29.72
N ASP A 61 3.54 -10.36 29.73
CA ASP A 61 3.31 -11.23 28.57
C ASP A 61 2.63 -10.47 27.42
N GLU A 62 1.67 -9.61 27.74
CA GLU A 62 1.00 -8.74 26.78
C GLU A 62 1.98 -7.72 26.16
N LEU A 63 2.86 -7.14 26.99
CA LEU A 63 3.92 -6.23 26.57
C LEU A 63 4.84 -6.90 25.55
N LYS A 64 5.32 -8.11 25.86
CA LYS A 64 6.18 -8.87 24.95
C LYS A 64 5.47 -9.15 23.62
N ALA A 65 4.22 -9.58 23.66
CA ALA A 65 3.43 -9.85 22.46
C ALA A 65 3.24 -8.58 21.60
N LYS A 66 2.91 -7.44 22.22
CA LYS A 66 2.70 -6.17 21.51
C LYS A 66 3.99 -5.59 20.94
N LEU A 67 5.14 -5.76 21.62
CA LEU A 67 6.45 -5.36 21.08
C LEU A 67 6.85 -6.21 19.87
N MET A 68 6.60 -7.52 19.92
CA MET A 68 6.80 -8.39 18.76
C MET A 68 5.91 -7.98 17.60
N ARG A 69 4.63 -7.71 17.86
CA ARG A 69 3.68 -7.26 16.84
C ARG A 69 4.06 -5.90 16.26
N GLN A 70 4.53 -4.96 17.07
CA GLN A 70 5.00 -3.66 16.60
C GLN A 70 6.15 -3.83 15.58
N SER A 71 7.13 -4.68 15.91
CA SER A 71 8.26 -4.94 15.02
C SER A 71 7.82 -5.57 13.70
N GLU A 72 6.84 -6.48 13.75
CA GLU A 72 6.26 -7.09 12.56
C GLU A 72 5.51 -6.06 11.69
N VAL A 73 4.67 -5.23 12.31
CA VAL A 73 3.91 -4.17 11.63
C VAL A 73 4.87 -3.17 10.97
N ASP A 74 5.95 -2.78 11.64
CA ASP A 74 6.96 -1.88 11.07
C ASP A 74 7.63 -2.49 9.84
N TRP A 75 7.96 -3.79 9.87
CA TRP A 75 8.51 -4.48 8.70
C TRP A 75 7.49 -4.59 7.56
N GLN A 76 6.23 -4.91 7.85
CA GLN A 76 5.18 -5.02 6.85
C GLN A 76 4.91 -3.68 6.17
N LEU A 77 4.86 -2.59 6.94
CA LEU A 77 4.72 -1.23 6.42
C LEU A 77 5.86 -0.89 5.46
N ALA A 78 7.13 -1.05 5.88
CA ALA A 78 8.28 -0.75 5.03
C ALA A 78 8.28 -1.55 3.72
N ARG A 79 7.88 -2.83 3.78
CA ARG A 79 7.73 -3.66 2.59
C ARG A 79 6.64 -3.16 1.65
N LEU A 80 5.47 -2.82 2.18
CA LEU A 80 4.34 -2.33 1.39
C LEU A 80 4.61 -0.94 0.80
N GLU A 81 5.32 -0.06 1.52
CA GLU A 81 5.76 1.23 1.02
C GLU A 81 6.72 1.08 -0.18
N ALA A 82 7.66 0.14 -0.10
CA ALA A 82 8.55 -0.18 -1.21
C ALA A 82 7.76 -0.73 -2.42
N GLU A 83 6.83 -1.65 -2.20
CA GLU A 83 5.98 -2.21 -3.25
C GLU A 83 5.08 -1.13 -3.89
N TRP A 84 4.54 -0.22 -3.09
CA TRP A 84 3.74 0.90 -3.56
C TRP A 84 4.55 1.79 -4.49
N LEU A 85 5.80 2.11 -4.13
CA LEU A 85 6.69 2.92 -4.95
C LEU A 85 6.98 2.26 -6.31
N GLU A 86 7.31 0.97 -6.31
CA GLU A 86 7.54 0.21 -7.55
C GLU A 86 6.31 0.22 -8.47
N VAL A 87 5.10 0.08 -7.91
CA VAL A 87 3.84 0.13 -8.67
C VAL A 87 3.57 1.53 -9.19
N ALA A 88 3.81 2.57 -8.39
CA ALA A 88 3.66 3.95 -8.80
C ALA A 88 4.61 4.30 -9.96
N GLU A 89 5.87 3.89 -9.89
CA GLU A 89 6.85 4.04 -10.97
C GLU A 89 6.46 3.27 -12.24
N ALA A 90 5.92 2.05 -12.10
CA ALA A 90 5.40 1.30 -13.23
C ALA A 90 4.21 2.01 -13.91
N LEU A 91 3.29 2.56 -13.12
CA LEU A 91 2.16 3.34 -13.63
C LEU A 91 2.62 4.63 -14.33
N GLN A 92 3.61 5.33 -13.77
CA GLN A 92 4.20 6.51 -14.39
C GLN A 92 4.85 6.15 -15.74
N ARG A 93 5.59 5.04 -15.83
CA ARG A 93 6.20 4.57 -17.10
C ARG A 93 5.18 4.21 -18.18
N ILE A 94 3.99 3.73 -17.82
CA ILE A 94 2.92 3.43 -18.78
C ILE A 94 2.16 4.69 -19.21
N GLY A 95 2.09 5.69 -18.32
CA GLY A 95 1.40 6.96 -18.56
C GLY A 95 2.25 8.08 -19.18
N ALA A 96 3.57 7.96 -19.13
CA ALA A 96 4.54 8.86 -19.75
C ALA A 96 4.63 8.66 -21.27
#